data_AF-A0ABD6AI10-F1
#
_entry.id   AF-A0ABD6AI10-F1
#
_cell.length_a   1.000
_cell.length_b   1.000
_cell.length_c   1.000
_cell.angle_alpha   90.00
_cell.angle_beta   90.00
_cell.angle_gamma   90.00
#
_symmetry.space_group_name_H-M   'P 1'
#
loop_
_entity.id
_entity.type
_entity.pdbx_description
1 polymer ?
#
loop_
_entity_poly.entity_id
_entity_poly.type
_entity_poly.pdbx_seq_one_letter_code
_entity_poly.pdbx_strand_id
1 'polypeptide(L)'
;MERRTERMRERGLAATVLVCTNERAEHAACAAADGAAVADAARDWLRERDRYWSEVAVAETSCLGLCSEAGAAVVVHPRDEWFAAVTPGDVPALMAQLFESGADDGDADDEDTEDAAAEETVPDDAADATDPATIG
;
A
#
# COMPACT_ATOMS: atom_id res chain seq x y z
N MET A 1 13.94 9.23 18.37
CA MET A 1 13.23 8.25 17.51
C MET A 1 14.23 7.80 16.45
N GLU A 2 14.39 6.50 16.24
CA GLU A 2 15.37 5.94 15.29
C GLU A 2 14.64 5.25 14.14
N ARG A 3 14.91 5.65 12.90
CA ARG A 3 14.30 5.07 11.69
C ARG A 3 15.03 3.77 11.33
N ARG A 4 14.28 2.69 11.10
CA ARG A 4 14.81 1.34 10.79
C ARG A 4 14.10 0.70 9.59
N THR A 5 13.66 1.53 8.63
CA THR A 5 12.91 1.09 7.44
C THR A 5 13.75 0.15 6.58
N GLU A 6 15.02 0.47 6.37
CA GLU A 6 15.96 -0.31 5.56
C GLU A 6 16.13 -1.73 6.12
N ARG A 7 16.30 -1.86 7.44
CA ARG A 7 16.38 -3.17 8.12
C ARG A 7 15.14 -4.04 7.86
N MET A 8 13.94 -3.45 7.76
CA MET A 8 12.73 -4.23 7.49
C MET A 8 12.65 -4.64 6.02
N ARG A 9 13.06 -3.76 5.10
CA ARG A 9 13.16 -4.06 3.66
C ARG A 9 14.19 -5.14 3.37
N GLU A 10 15.38 -5.05 3.97
CA GLU A 10 16.45 -6.07 3.86
C GLU A 10 16.01 -7.45 4.38
N ARG A 11 15.07 -7.50 5.33
CA ARG A 11 14.47 -8.75 5.80
C ARG A 11 13.48 -9.37 4.81
N GLY A 12 13.03 -8.61 3.80
CA GLY A 12 12.03 -9.05 2.81
C GLY A 12 10.58 -8.69 3.16
N LEU A 13 10.33 -7.93 4.22
CA LEU A 13 8.96 -7.60 4.63
C LEU A 13 8.30 -6.63 3.64
N ALA A 14 7.39 -7.14 2.82
CA ALA A 14 6.68 -6.40 1.77
C ALA A 14 5.37 -5.78 2.28
N ALA A 15 4.69 -6.42 3.23
CA ALA A 15 3.41 -5.93 3.72
C ALA A 15 3.09 -6.30 5.17
N THR A 16 2.14 -5.56 5.75
CA THR A 16 1.52 -5.86 7.04
C THR A 16 0.01 -5.89 6.88
N VAL A 17 -0.60 -7.02 7.22
CA VAL A 17 -2.04 -7.18 7.39
C VAL A 17 -2.41 -6.73 8.80
N LEU A 18 -3.20 -5.67 8.89
CA LEU A 18 -3.68 -5.06 10.12
C LEU A 18 -5.11 -5.56 10.37
N VAL A 19 -5.34 -6.27 11.46
CA VAL A 19 -6.66 -6.83 11.80
C VAL A 19 -7.20 -6.17 13.05
N CYS A 20 -8.37 -5.56 12.95
CA CYS A 20 -9.02 -4.94 14.10
C CYS A 20 -9.51 -6.03 15.07
N THR A 21 -9.00 -6.00 16.30
CA THR A 21 -9.46 -6.88 17.40
C THR A 21 -10.04 -6.07 18.56
N ASN A 22 -10.43 -4.82 18.27
CA ASN A 22 -10.95 -3.92 19.28
C ASN A 22 -12.27 -4.41 19.90
N GLU A 23 -12.30 -4.43 21.22
CA GLU A 23 -13.49 -4.68 22.03
C GLU A 23 -14.11 -3.37 22.53
N ARG A 24 -15.44 -3.28 22.54
CA ARG A 24 -16.19 -2.20 23.20
C ARG A 24 -17.62 -2.67 23.48
N ALA A 25 -18.28 -2.03 24.46
CA ALA A 25 -19.63 -2.39 24.87
C ALA A 25 -20.73 -1.70 24.04
N GLU A 26 -20.43 -0.55 23.45
CA GLU A 26 -21.37 0.22 22.64
C GLU A 26 -21.09 0.05 21.14
N HIS A 27 -22.13 -0.32 20.38
CA HIS A 27 -22.08 -0.61 18.94
C HIS A 27 -21.28 -1.87 18.55
N ALA A 28 -21.34 -2.22 17.26
CA ALA A 28 -20.55 -3.31 16.69
C ALA A 28 -19.06 -3.14 17.03
N ALA A 29 -18.42 -4.25 17.38
CA ALA A 29 -17.02 -4.34 17.75
C ALA A 29 -16.38 -5.55 17.05
N CYS A 30 -15.19 -5.37 16.46
CA CYS A 30 -14.56 -6.46 15.71
C CYS A 30 -14.16 -7.64 16.62
N ALA A 31 -13.88 -7.41 17.91
CA ALA A 31 -13.67 -8.49 18.87
C ALA A 31 -14.90 -9.42 19.00
N ALA A 32 -16.12 -8.85 18.93
CA ALA A 32 -17.37 -9.61 19.00
C ALA A 32 -17.77 -10.23 17.64
N ALA A 33 -17.08 -9.86 16.56
CA ALA A 33 -17.30 -10.34 15.20
C ALA A 33 -16.07 -11.13 14.69
N ASP A 34 -15.52 -12.00 15.57
CA ASP A 34 -14.43 -12.94 15.26
C ASP A 34 -13.09 -12.32 14.84
N GLY A 35 -12.79 -11.06 15.19
CA GLY A 35 -11.55 -10.39 14.79
C GLY A 35 -10.27 -11.12 15.20
N ALA A 36 -10.24 -11.74 16.39
CA ALA A 36 -9.10 -12.56 16.81
C ALA A 36 -8.94 -13.80 15.91
N ALA A 37 -10.04 -14.47 15.57
CA ALA A 37 -10.02 -15.63 14.70
C ALA A 37 -9.64 -15.27 13.25
N VAL A 38 -10.01 -14.09 12.77
CA VAL A 38 -9.54 -13.54 11.47
C VAL A 38 -8.02 -13.34 11.48
N ALA A 39 -7.47 -12.74 12.55
CA ALA A 39 -6.04 -12.54 12.69
C ALA A 39 -5.27 -13.87 12.73
N ASP A 40 -5.78 -14.86 13.46
CA ASP A 40 -5.17 -16.19 13.54
C ASP A 40 -5.25 -16.95 12.22
N ALA A 41 -6.39 -16.91 11.53
CA ALA A 41 -6.52 -17.50 10.20
C ALA A 41 -5.52 -16.88 9.19
N ALA A 42 -5.27 -15.57 9.27
CA ALA A 42 -4.31 -14.90 8.39
C ALA A 42 -2.86 -15.33 8.71
N ARG A 43 -2.52 -15.47 10.00
CA ARG A 43 -1.21 -15.96 10.44
C ARG A 43 -0.99 -17.40 9.98
N ASP A 44 -1.99 -18.26 10.14
CA ASP A 44 -1.88 -19.67 9.80
C ASP A 44 -1.74 -19.88 8.30
N TRP A 45 -2.53 -19.18 7.49
CA TRP A 45 -2.41 -19.20 6.03
C TRP A 45 -1.00 -18.81 5.55
N LEU A 46 -0.39 -17.80 6.19
CA LEU A 46 0.98 -17.36 5.88
C LEU A 46 2.05 -18.34 6.37
N ARG A 47 1.86 -18.96 7.54
CA ARG A 47 2.79 -19.94 8.11
C ARG A 47 2.84 -21.21 7.28
N GLU A 48 1.70 -21.68 6.78
CA GLU A 48 1.61 -22.84 5.87
C GLU A 48 2.41 -22.67 4.57
N ARG A 49 2.77 -21.42 4.24
CA ARG A 49 3.52 -21.04 3.02
C ARG A 49 4.91 -20.49 3.32
N ASP A 50 5.37 -20.53 4.58
CA ASP A 50 6.63 -19.94 5.05
C ASP A 50 6.77 -18.43 4.74
N ARG A 51 5.65 -17.71 4.64
CA ARG A 51 5.56 -16.26 4.30
C ARG A 51 5.42 -15.37 5.53
N TYR A 52 5.09 -15.94 6.70
CA TYR A 52 4.90 -15.18 7.93
C TYR A 52 6.24 -14.64 8.46
N TRP A 53 6.34 -13.31 8.64
CA TRP A 53 7.55 -12.56 9.03
C TRP A 53 8.75 -12.59 8.05
N SER A 54 8.69 -13.38 6.99
CA SER A 54 9.62 -13.34 5.86
C SER A 54 9.17 -12.30 4.83
N GLU A 55 7.89 -12.29 4.46
CA GLU A 55 7.33 -11.38 3.46
C GLU A 55 6.15 -10.57 3.98
N VAL A 56 5.31 -11.20 4.80
CA VAL A 56 4.08 -10.59 5.31
C VAL A 56 4.01 -10.72 6.82
N ALA A 57 3.71 -9.62 7.50
CA ALA A 57 3.39 -9.59 8.92
C ALA A 57 1.88 -9.50 9.13
N VAL A 58 1.41 -9.97 10.28
CA VAL A 58 0.03 -9.77 10.75
C VAL A 58 0.11 -9.10 12.11
N ALA A 59 -0.55 -7.96 12.26
CA ALA A 59 -0.65 -7.23 13.50
C ALA A 59 -2.11 -6.98 13.87
N GLU A 60 -2.40 -7.11 15.15
CA GLU A 60 -3.71 -6.75 15.69
C GLU A 60 -3.73 -5.25 16.00
N THR A 61 -4.87 -4.62 15.76
CA THR A 61 -5.07 -3.18 15.97
C THR A 61 -6.29 -2.90 16.82
N SER A 62 -6.36 -1.67 17.33
CA SER A 62 -7.61 -1.09 17.78
C SER A 62 -8.53 -0.74 16.60
N CYS A 63 -9.58 0.04 16.85
CA CYS A 63 -10.60 0.38 15.86
C CYS A 63 -10.01 1.00 14.57
N LEU A 64 -10.38 0.43 13.42
CA LEU A 64 -10.01 0.93 12.08
C LEU A 64 -11.15 1.74 11.42
N GLY A 65 -12.23 2.03 12.15
CA GLY A 65 -13.36 2.85 11.65
C GLY A 65 -14.39 2.11 10.77
N LEU A 66 -14.21 0.80 10.54
CA LEU A 66 -15.05 -0.03 9.67
C LEU A 66 -15.76 -1.16 10.44
N CYS A 67 -16.21 -0.89 11.67
CA CYS A 67 -16.86 -1.92 12.50
C CYS A 67 -18.13 -2.48 11.82
N SER A 68 -18.29 -3.80 11.89
CA SER A 68 -19.45 -4.53 11.39
C SER A 68 -19.85 -5.62 12.39
N GLU A 69 -21.13 -6.00 12.42
CA GLU A 69 -21.60 -7.18 13.18
C GLU A 69 -21.30 -8.50 12.45
N ALA A 70 -21.04 -8.44 11.15
CA ALA A 70 -20.85 -9.62 10.31
C ALA A 70 -19.37 -10.06 10.19
N GLY A 71 -18.42 -9.29 10.71
CA GLY A 71 -17.00 -9.65 10.67
C GLY A 71 -16.07 -8.48 11.01
N ALA A 72 -14.77 -8.73 10.94
CA ALA A 72 -13.74 -7.77 11.32
C ALA A 72 -13.33 -6.82 10.19
N ALA A 73 -12.74 -5.69 10.58
CA ALA A 73 -12.06 -4.79 9.67
C ALA A 73 -10.60 -5.24 9.46
N VAL A 74 -10.15 -5.23 8.21
CA VAL A 74 -8.78 -5.61 7.82
C VAL A 74 -8.21 -4.55 6.87
N VAL A 75 -6.94 -4.16 7.08
CA VAL A 75 -6.21 -3.23 6.21
C VAL A 75 -4.89 -3.85 5.80
N VAL A 76 -4.46 -3.62 4.56
CA VAL A 76 -3.18 -4.13 4.05
C VAL A 76 -2.28 -2.95 3.68
N HIS A 77 -1.23 -2.74 4.45
CA HIS A 77 -0.21 -1.72 4.18
C HIS A 77 1.05 -2.37 3.57
N PRO A 78 1.71 -1.76 2.57
CA PRO A 78 1.44 -0.44 1.99
C PRO A 78 0.41 -0.41 0.84
N ARG A 79 -0.30 -1.51 0.56
CA ARG A 79 -1.21 -1.64 -0.60
C ARG A 79 -2.45 -0.73 -0.58
N ASP A 80 -2.73 -0.07 0.54
CA ASP A 80 -3.91 0.80 0.75
C ASP A 80 -5.26 0.11 0.46
N GLU A 81 -5.34 -1.18 0.81
CA GLU A 81 -6.55 -1.97 0.67
C GLU A 81 -7.28 -2.11 2.01
N TRP A 82 -8.60 -1.91 1.98
CA TRP A 82 -9.46 -1.84 3.16
C TRP A 82 -10.66 -2.78 3.01
N PHE A 83 -10.88 -3.62 4.01
CA PHE A 83 -11.95 -4.60 4.03
C PHE A 83 -12.77 -4.47 5.32
N ALA A 84 -14.08 -4.68 5.19
CA ALA A 84 -15.02 -4.72 6.31
C ALA A 84 -15.79 -6.05 6.26
N ALA A 85 -16.31 -6.47 7.42
CA ALA A 85 -17.09 -7.71 7.55
C ALA A 85 -16.32 -8.98 7.10
N VAL A 86 -15.00 -9.00 7.30
CA VAL A 86 -14.18 -10.19 7.00
C VAL A 86 -14.45 -11.25 8.05
N THR A 87 -14.84 -12.44 7.62
CA THR A 87 -14.96 -13.62 8.49
C THR A 87 -13.72 -14.49 8.39
N PRO A 88 -13.46 -15.39 9.37
CA PRO A 88 -12.35 -16.35 9.26
C PRO A 88 -12.41 -17.21 8.00
N GLY A 89 -13.62 -17.47 7.47
CA GLY A 89 -13.81 -18.24 6.23
C GLY A 89 -13.42 -17.50 4.95
N ASP A 90 -13.40 -16.16 4.98
CA ASP A 90 -13.02 -15.33 3.82
C ASP A 90 -11.50 -15.19 3.70
N VAL A 91 -10.77 -15.37 4.81
CA VAL A 91 -9.32 -15.13 4.89
C VAL A 91 -8.52 -15.90 3.83
N PRO A 92 -8.73 -17.20 3.58
CA PRO A 92 -7.95 -17.91 2.57
C PRO A 92 -8.10 -17.33 1.15
N ALA A 93 -9.31 -16.92 0.77
CA ALA A 93 -9.57 -16.33 -0.54
C ALA A 93 -8.99 -14.91 -0.64
N LEU A 94 -9.16 -14.11 0.42
CA LEU A 94 -8.60 -12.76 0.53
C LEU A 94 -7.06 -12.80 0.41
N MET A 95 -6.40 -13.66 1.18
CA MET A 95 -4.94 -13.77 1.16
C MET A 95 -4.40 -14.28 -0.17
N ALA A 96 -5.09 -15.23 -0.81
CA ALA A 96 -4.73 -15.70 -2.15
C ALA A 96 -4.82 -14.58 -3.19
N GLN A 97 -5.89 -13.78 -3.15
CA GLN A 97 -6.03 -12.62 -4.03
C GLN A 97 -4.88 -11.62 -3.85
N LEU A 98 -4.52 -11.31 -2.60
CA LEU A 98 -3.52 -10.28 -2.27
C LEU A 98 -2.06 -10.72 -2.50
N PHE A 99 -1.76 -12.01 -2.36
CA PHE A 99 -0.38 -12.51 -2.23
C PHE A 99 -0.02 -13.68 -3.17
N GLU A 100 -0.98 -14.34 -3.83
CA GLU A 100 -0.70 -15.39 -4.83
C GLU A 100 -0.81 -14.87 -6.27
N SER A 101 -1.56 -13.81 -6.50
CA SER A 101 -1.66 -13.13 -7.81
C SER A 101 -0.58 -12.04 -7.86
N GLY A 102 0.38 -12.15 -8.77
CA GLY A 102 1.62 -11.36 -8.83
C GLY A 102 1.50 -9.90 -8.36
N ALA A 103 2.10 -9.61 -7.21
CA ALA A 103 2.31 -8.26 -6.71
C ALA A 103 3.53 -7.63 -7.40
N ASP A 104 3.39 -7.32 -8.68
CA ASP A 104 4.06 -6.18 -9.29
C ASP A 104 3.31 -4.94 -8.81
N ASP A 105 3.97 -4.10 -8.01
CA ASP A 105 3.75 -2.64 -7.88
C ASP A 105 4.52 -2.18 -6.63
N GLY A 106 5.79 -1.85 -6.82
CA GLY A 106 6.66 -1.42 -5.73
C GLY A 106 8.11 -1.10 -6.07
N ASP A 107 8.52 -1.17 -7.35
CA ASP A 107 9.65 -0.40 -7.87
C ASP A 107 9.07 0.92 -8.39
N ALA A 108 9.01 1.92 -7.52
CA ALA A 108 8.95 3.30 -7.97
C ALA A 108 10.40 3.70 -8.25
N ASP A 109 10.74 3.69 -9.55
CA ASP A 109 12.03 4.02 -10.13
C ASP A 109 12.74 5.17 -9.42
N ASP A 110 13.95 4.83 -9.01
CA ASP A 110 15.10 5.70 -8.80
C ASP A 110 15.47 6.32 -10.16
N GLU A 111 14.77 7.38 -10.59
CA GLU A 111 15.26 8.25 -11.67
C GLU A 111 15.98 9.46 -11.06
N ASP A 112 17.20 9.21 -10.56
CA ASP A 112 18.28 10.20 -10.59
C ASP A 112 18.60 10.52 -12.07
N THR A 113 17.82 11.42 -12.67
CA THR A 113 18.28 12.13 -13.88
C THR A 113 19.18 13.29 -13.44
N GLU A 114 20.42 12.96 -13.12
CA GLU A 114 21.53 13.86 -13.39
C GLU A 114 21.75 13.88 -14.90
N ASP A 115 21.26 14.91 -15.59
CA ASP A 115 21.96 15.40 -16.79
C ASP A 115 21.89 16.92 -16.87
N ALA A 116 23.07 17.49 -17.02
CA ALA A 116 23.34 18.90 -17.09
C ALA A 116 22.86 19.49 -18.41
N ALA A 117 22.15 20.61 -18.37
CA ALA A 117 22.06 21.52 -19.51
C ALA A 117 22.31 22.96 -19.05
N ALA A 118 23.37 23.51 -19.60
CA ALA A 118 23.92 24.82 -19.34
C ALA A 118 22.94 25.97 -19.60
N GLU A 119 23.17 27.06 -18.88
CA GLU A 119 22.75 28.40 -19.28
C GLU A 119 23.14 28.67 -20.73
N GLU A 120 22.17 28.99 -21.59
CA GLU A 120 22.44 29.78 -22.79
C GLU A 120 21.53 31.01 -22.80
N THR A 121 22.20 32.14 -22.74
CA THR A 121 21.71 33.52 -22.79
C THR A 121 20.82 33.77 -24.00
N VAL A 122 19.66 34.41 -23.78
CA VAL A 122 18.82 34.94 -24.86
C VAL A 122 19.43 36.26 -25.35
N PRO A 123 19.89 36.39 -26.60
CA PRO A 123 20.16 37.70 -27.16
C PRO A 123 18.84 38.32 -27.65
N ASP A 124 18.51 39.45 -27.04
CA ASP A 124 17.66 40.50 -27.57
C ASP A 124 18.48 41.25 -28.63
N ASP A 125 18.06 41.24 -29.90
CA ASP A 125 18.13 42.42 -30.78
C ASP A 125 17.34 42.24 -32.09
N ALA A 126 16.82 43.36 -32.58
CA ALA A 126 15.89 43.51 -33.69
C ALA A 126 16.58 44.09 -34.93
N ALA A 127 16.15 43.71 -36.14
CA ALA A 127 16.14 44.50 -37.39
C ALA A 127 15.52 43.62 -38.50
N ASP A 128 14.38 43.95 -39.09
CA ASP A 128 14.07 44.99 -40.10
C ASP A 128 14.41 44.60 -41.56
N ALA A 129 13.41 44.84 -42.43
CA ALA A 129 13.35 44.77 -43.90
C ALA A 129 13.41 43.36 -44.55
N THR A 130 12.59 42.97 -45.53
CA THR A 130 12.03 43.77 -46.63
C THR A 130 10.81 43.10 -47.29
N ASP A 131 9.90 43.97 -47.73
CA ASP A 131 8.75 43.84 -48.63
C ASP A 131 8.91 42.90 -49.86
N PRO A 132 7.84 42.18 -50.27
CA PRO A 132 7.60 42.08 -51.70
C PRO A 132 6.15 42.37 -52.11
N ALA A 133 5.95 43.51 -52.76
CA ALA A 133 4.87 43.76 -53.70
C ALA A 133 4.81 42.66 -54.78
N THR A 134 3.63 42.05 -54.98
CA THR A 134 2.98 41.71 -56.27
C THR A 134 1.67 40.97 -56.01
N ILE A 135 0.56 41.70 -55.89
CA ILE A 135 -0.76 41.29 -56.43
C ILE A 135 -1.66 42.52 -56.55
N GLY A 136 -1.99 42.92 -57.79
CA GLY A 136 -3.00 43.93 -58.11
C GLY A 136 -2.53 45.03 -59.04
#